data_AF-A0AA39P743-F1
#
_entry.id   AF-A0AA39P743-F1
#
_cell.length_a   1.000
_cell.length_b   1.000
_cell.length_c   1.000
_cell.angle_alpha   90.00
_cell.angle_beta   90.00
_cell.angle_gamma   90.00
#
_symmetry.space_group_name_H-M   'P 1'
#
loop_
_entity.id
_entity.type
_entity.pdbx_description
1 polymer ?
#
loop_
_entity_poly.entity_id
_entity_poly.type
_entity_poly.pdbx_seq_one_letter_code
_entity_poly.pdbx_strand_id
1 'polypeptide(L)'
;MASTAILDQVPCETLQALLSSIRSSESSTIESLFKAGDVVEFQGPSASGKSHFLWYIIIRCILPTFHDAIRLDGWAKAAVLFDTESTFDVCRFRTILSSHLAKLGVPAVSIGPVIQAAMSNFHIFRPGSSMQLAASIANLPAYHATSLSASEIGLVAVDSMSTFYWPDRFAVEQVRSFGKVSEPSSSVYPLHNIATMLERFHVSHNPLIILTNWGLNLEPSSPFYKQHLYPFPSNFTTEDRPSMAKFSSNPPLASPLSLTAHITFTPARHRQTGPLSSDQPTENFAEIECICRFVDRAQCRFIIKLTSEDVSLI
;
A
#
# COMPACT_ATOMS: atom_id res chain seq x y z
N MET A 1 15.87 56.04 28.57
CA MET A 1 15.66 56.08 27.10
C MET A 1 16.62 55.09 26.47
N ALA A 2 16.16 53.86 26.21
CA ALA A 2 16.86 52.87 25.39
C ALA A 2 15.79 51.92 24.83
N SER A 3 15.27 52.30 23.67
CA SER A 3 14.38 51.55 22.77
C SER A 3 14.91 51.97 21.40
N THR A 4 15.38 51.14 20.49
CA THR A 4 14.76 49.99 19.83
C THR A 4 15.85 49.39 18.94
N ALA A 5 16.18 48.10 19.05
CA ALA A 5 17.06 47.42 18.09
C ALA A 5 16.79 45.90 18.07
N ILE A 6 15.52 45.49 17.94
CA ILE A 6 15.15 44.06 17.83
C ILE A 6 14.37 43.75 16.54
N LEU A 7 13.97 44.75 15.74
CA LEU A 7 13.12 44.53 14.56
C LEU A 7 13.86 44.41 13.22
N ASP A 8 15.18 44.59 13.16
CA ASP A 8 15.95 44.55 11.90
C ASP A 8 16.55 43.17 11.55
N GLN A 9 16.13 42.09 12.22
CA GLN A 9 16.61 40.73 11.94
C GLN A 9 15.52 39.73 11.54
N VAL A 10 14.42 40.19 10.95
CA VAL A 10 13.53 39.28 10.22
C VAL A 10 13.97 39.26 8.76
N PRO A 11 14.50 38.14 8.23
CA PRO A 11 14.78 38.06 6.81
C PRO A 11 13.47 38.20 6.04
N CYS A 12 13.33 39.28 5.25
CA CYS A 12 12.25 39.40 4.28
C CYS A 12 12.53 38.44 3.12
N GLU A 13 12.09 37.19 3.26
CA GLU A 13 11.97 36.29 2.12
C GLU A 13 10.95 36.89 1.15
N THR A 14 11.35 37.06 -0.12
CA THR A 14 10.44 37.59 -1.14
C THR A 14 9.26 36.66 -1.30
N LEU A 15 8.05 37.20 -1.53
CA LEU A 15 6.84 36.41 -1.77
C LEU A 15 7.04 35.41 -2.93
N GLN A 16 7.94 35.72 -3.86
CA GLN A 16 8.39 34.83 -4.95
C GLN A 16 9.30 33.69 -4.46
N ALA A 17 10.18 33.91 -3.48
CA ALA A 17 10.94 32.87 -2.80
C ALA A 17 10.03 31.96 -1.97
N LEU A 18 9.04 32.53 -1.28
CA LEU A 18 8.01 31.76 -0.58
C LEU A 18 7.12 30.96 -1.55
N LEU A 19 6.68 31.55 -2.67
CA LEU A 19 5.89 30.85 -3.68
C LEU A 19 6.69 29.80 -4.46
N SER A 20 7.99 30.01 -4.67
CA SER A 20 8.87 29.00 -5.25
C SER A 20 9.21 27.91 -4.23
N SER A 21 9.35 28.26 -2.95
CA SER A 21 9.46 27.31 -1.81
C SER A 21 8.19 26.50 -1.58
N ILE A 22 7.01 27.07 -1.87
CA ILE A 22 5.71 26.36 -1.87
C ILE A 22 5.54 25.51 -3.14
N ARG A 23 6.09 25.93 -4.29
CA ARG A 23 6.15 25.09 -5.50
C ARG A 23 7.21 24.00 -5.42
N SER A 24 8.26 24.20 -4.61
CA SER A 24 9.28 23.23 -4.24
C SER A 24 9.01 22.56 -2.89
N SER A 25 7.88 22.87 -2.24
CA SER A 25 7.29 22.01 -1.23
C SER A 25 6.75 20.85 -2.03
N GLU A 26 7.67 19.98 -2.41
CA GLU A 26 7.44 18.72 -3.09
C GLU A 26 6.20 18.11 -2.45
N SER A 27 5.08 18.18 -3.16
CA SER A 27 3.97 17.28 -2.91
C SER A 27 4.61 15.92 -2.80
N SER A 28 4.55 15.32 -1.61
CA SER A 28 5.22 14.06 -1.31
C SER A 28 4.76 13.04 -2.34
N THR A 29 5.51 12.92 -3.43
CA THR A 29 5.04 12.22 -4.61
C THR A 29 5.16 10.74 -4.29
N ILE A 30 4.24 9.89 -4.75
CA ILE A 30 4.38 8.42 -4.57
C ILE A 30 5.77 7.94 -5.01
N GLU A 31 6.36 8.57 -6.04
CA GLU A 31 7.70 8.28 -6.55
C GLU A 31 8.83 8.51 -5.52
N SER A 32 8.63 9.39 -4.53
CA SER A 32 9.58 9.54 -3.41
C SER A 32 9.37 8.47 -2.33
N LEU A 33 8.15 7.93 -2.23
CA LEU A 33 7.80 6.89 -1.26
C LEU A 33 8.21 5.48 -1.74
N PHE A 34 8.03 5.15 -3.02
CA PHE A 34 8.24 3.80 -3.55
C PHE A 34 9.08 3.79 -4.82
N LYS A 35 9.87 2.73 -4.98
CA LYS A 35 10.66 2.41 -6.17
C LYS A 35 10.27 1.03 -6.69
N ALA A 36 10.60 0.75 -7.95
CA ALA A 36 10.51 -0.60 -8.50
C ALA A 36 11.38 -1.56 -7.67
N GLY A 37 10.85 -2.74 -7.35
CA GLY A 37 11.50 -3.72 -6.48
C GLY A 37 11.31 -3.47 -4.98
N ASP A 38 10.59 -2.42 -4.57
CA ASP A 38 10.22 -2.28 -3.16
C ASP A 38 9.18 -3.34 -2.78
N VAL A 39 9.28 -3.85 -1.55
CA VAL A 39 8.31 -4.76 -0.95
C VAL A 39 7.78 -4.11 0.32
N VAL A 40 6.52 -3.69 0.29
CA VAL A 40 5.96 -2.77 1.29
C VAL A 40 4.78 -3.41 2.00
N GLU A 41 4.82 -3.40 3.33
CA GLU A 41 3.68 -3.77 4.17
C GLU A 41 2.83 -2.53 4.50
N PHE A 42 1.52 -2.60 4.24
CA PHE A 42 0.53 -1.65 4.74
C PHE A 42 -0.20 -2.28 5.93
N GLN A 43 0.04 -1.78 7.13
CA GLN A 43 -0.55 -2.31 8.35
C GLN A 43 -1.45 -1.28 9.04
N GLY A 44 -2.57 -1.74 9.60
CA GLY A 44 -3.49 -0.87 10.34
C GLY A 44 -4.83 -1.55 10.60
N PRO A 45 -5.68 -0.96 11.47
CA PRO A 45 -6.95 -1.55 11.85
C PRO A 45 -7.91 -1.62 10.65
N SER A 46 -9.02 -2.34 10.80
CA SER A 46 -10.05 -2.32 9.75
C SER A 46 -10.53 -0.88 9.50
N ALA A 47 -10.89 -0.59 8.25
CA ALA A 47 -11.30 0.75 7.79
C ALA A 47 -10.27 1.89 8.00
N SER A 48 -8.98 1.58 8.17
CA SER A 48 -7.91 2.59 8.29
C SER A 48 -7.44 3.19 6.96
N GLY A 49 -8.16 2.99 5.86
CA GLY A 49 -7.81 3.54 4.54
C GLY A 49 -6.70 2.83 3.75
N LYS A 50 -6.22 1.65 4.20
CA LYS A 50 -5.18 0.87 3.49
C LYS A 50 -5.56 0.56 2.05
N SER A 51 -6.74 -0.03 1.84
CA SER A 51 -7.20 -0.42 0.50
C SER A 51 -7.41 0.81 -0.39
N HIS A 52 -7.88 1.93 0.16
CA HIS A 52 -7.99 3.20 -0.58
C HIS A 52 -6.64 3.73 -1.04
N PHE A 53 -5.63 3.72 -0.17
CA PHE A 53 -4.29 4.14 -0.56
C PHE A 53 -3.67 3.18 -1.58
N LEU A 54 -3.91 1.87 -1.43
CA LEU A 54 -3.53 0.89 -2.44
C LEU A 54 -4.19 1.21 -3.79
N TRP A 55 -5.48 1.55 -3.81
CA TRP A 55 -6.18 1.93 -5.05
C TRP A 55 -5.58 3.18 -5.70
N TYR A 56 -5.18 4.17 -4.90
CA TYR A 56 -4.46 5.34 -5.39
C TYR A 56 -3.15 4.97 -6.08
N ILE A 57 -2.38 4.03 -5.51
CA ILE A 57 -1.13 3.54 -6.13
C ILE A 57 -1.42 2.72 -7.40
N ILE A 58 -2.48 1.90 -7.40
CA ILE A 58 -2.93 1.18 -8.60
C ILE A 58 -3.27 2.18 -9.71
N ILE A 59 -4.03 3.25 -9.41
CA ILE A 59 -4.38 4.32 -10.35
C ILE A 59 -3.11 4.92 -10.97
N ARG A 60 -2.11 5.24 -10.15
CA ARG A 60 -0.82 5.75 -10.64
C ARG A 60 -0.06 4.73 -11.48
N CYS A 61 -0.13 3.43 -11.16
CA CYS A 61 0.50 2.41 -11.98
C CYS A 61 -0.10 2.32 -13.39
N ILE A 62 -1.42 2.30 -13.49
CA ILE A 62 -2.13 1.98 -14.74
C ILE A 62 -2.35 3.18 -15.67
N LEU A 63 -2.32 4.41 -15.12
CA LEU A 63 -2.43 5.62 -15.93
C LEU A 63 -1.17 5.85 -16.78
N PRO A 64 -1.29 6.47 -17.95
CA PRO A 64 -0.13 6.90 -18.73
C PRO A 64 0.54 8.11 -18.05
N THR A 65 1.77 8.42 -18.44
CA THR A 65 2.46 9.62 -17.94
C THR A 65 1.79 10.91 -18.43
N PHE A 66 1.28 10.89 -19.66
CA PHE A 66 0.58 12.00 -20.30
C PHE A 66 -0.67 11.51 -21.04
N HIS A 67 -1.68 12.37 -21.10
CA HIS A 67 -2.79 12.28 -22.04
C HIS A 67 -2.94 13.62 -22.75
N ASP A 68 -2.72 13.63 -24.06
CA ASP A 68 -2.52 14.84 -24.85
C ASP A 68 -1.44 15.74 -24.23
N ALA A 69 -1.77 16.97 -23.85
CA ALA A 69 -0.87 17.91 -23.17
C ALA A 69 -0.97 17.86 -21.63
N ILE A 70 -1.82 16.99 -21.07
CA ILE A 70 -2.08 16.91 -19.64
C ILE A 70 -1.18 15.85 -19.03
N ARG A 71 -0.42 16.24 -18.01
CA ARG A 71 0.43 15.35 -17.24
C ARG A 71 -0.41 14.60 -16.21
N LEU A 72 -0.43 13.27 -16.31
CA LEU A 72 -1.15 12.39 -15.38
C LEU A 72 -0.23 11.71 -14.37
N ASP A 73 1.08 11.80 -14.56
CA ASP A 73 2.12 11.21 -13.69
C ASP A 73 1.92 9.71 -13.43
N GLY A 74 1.30 9.00 -14.37
CA GLY A 74 1.15 7.57 -14.33
C GLY A 74 2.38 6.82 -14.85
N TRP A 75 2.54 5.58 -14.42
CA TRP A 75 3.69 4.73 -14.75
C TRP A 75 3.54 4.00 -16.08
N ALA A 76 2.33 3.99 -16.66
CA ALA A 76 2.00 3.26 -17.89
C ALA A 76 2.33 1.75 -17.80
N LYS A 77 2.10 1.13 -16.64
CA LYS A 77 2.41 -0.27 -16.37
C LYS A 77 1.18 -1.07 -15.93
N ALA A 78 1.25 -2.38 -16.09
CA ALA A 78 0.22 -3.28 -15.59
C ALA A 78 0.27 -3.38 -14.05
N ALA A 79 -0.92 -3.36 -13.44
CA ALA A 79 -1.12 -3.59 -12.02
C ALA A 79 -1.89 -4.90 -11.81
N VAL A 80 -1.43 -5.72 -10.87
CA VAL A 80 -2.05 -6.98 -10.49
C VAL A 80 -2.51 -6.90 -9.04
N LEU A 81 -3.79 -7.13 -8.79
CA LEU A 81 -4.37 -7.20 -7.46
C LEU A 81 -4.85 -8.62 -7.16
N PHE A 82 -4.34 -9.22 -6.09
CA PHE A 82 -4.91 -10.39 -5.45
C PHE A 82 -5.87 -9.93 -4.35
N ASP A 83 -7.16 -9.86 -4.68
CA ASP A 83 -8.25 -9.52 -3.77
C ASP A 83 -8.71 -10.79 -3.04
N THR A 84 -8.10 -11.06 -1.89
CA THR A 84 -8.32 -12.29 -1.11
C THR A 84 -9.64 -12.27 -0.34
N GLU A 85 -10.15 -11.07 -0.02
CA GLU A 85 -11.41 -10.88 0.72
C GLU A 85 -12.62 -10.70 -0.20
N SER A 86 -12.40 -10.64 -1.52
CA SER A 86 -13.43 -10.34 -2.52
C SER A 86 -14.16 -9.02 -2.25
N THR A 87 -13.44 -8.02 -1.73
CA THR A 87 -14.01 -6.72 -1.34
C THR A 87 -13.77 -5.62 -2.37
N PHE A 88 -12.97 -5.90 -3.41
CA PHE A 88 -12.68 -4.92 -4.45
C PHE A 88 -13.92 -4.59 -5.28
N ASP A 89 -14.32 -3.31 -5.28
CA ASP A 89 -15.45 -2.76 -6.03
C ASP A 89 -14.97 -1.98 -7.26
N VAL A 90 -15.16 -2.56 -8.45
CA VAL A 90 -14.79 -1.97 -9.74
C VAL A 90 -15.55 -0.68 -10.02
N CYS A 91 -16.82 -0.59 -9.64
CA CYS A 91 -17.65 0.60 -9.88
C CYS A 91 -17.12 1.76 -9.06
N ARG A 92 -16.83 1.52 -7.77
CA ARG A 92 -16.23 2.52 -6.90
C ARG A 92 -14.82 2.93 -7.36
N PHE A 93 -13.99 1.97 -7.76
CA PHE A 93 -12.66 2.27 -8.30
C PHE A 93 -12.73 3.15 -9.55
N ARG A 94 -13.67 2.86 -10.46
CA ARG A 94 -13.92 3.68 -11.65
C ARG A 94 -14.36 5.10 -11.29
N THR A 95 -15.21 5.28 -10.28
CA THR A 95 -15.60 6.60 -9.79
C THR A 95 -14.40 7.38 -9.27
N ILE A 96 -13.54 6.73 -8.47
CA ILE A 96 -12.32 7.34 -7.94
C ILE A 96 -11.37 7.76 -9.07
N LEU A 97 -11.13 6.85 -10.02
CA LEU A 97 -10.29 7.13 -11.19
C LEU A 97 -10.86 8.28 -12.04
N SER A 98 -12.19 8.33 -12.23
CA SER A 98 -12.86 9.41 -12.97
C SER A 98 -12.71 10.76 -12.27
N SER A 99 -12.91 10.80 -10.95
CA SER A 99 -12.75 12.02 -10.16
C SER A 99 -11.30 12.50 -10.18
N HIS A 100 -10.35 11.57 -10.05
CA HIS A 100 -8.92 11.85 -10.15
C HIS A 100 -8.54 12.50 -11.49
N LEU A 101 -8.99 11.92 -12.61
CA LEU A 101 -8.74 12.48 -13.95
C LEU A 101 -9.39 13.85 -14.15
N ALA A 102 -10.60 14.06 -13.64
CA ALA A 102 -11.26 15.37 -13.69
C ALA A 102 -10.47 16.44 -12.92
N LYS A 103 -9.92 16.10 -11.74
CA LYS A 103 -9.08 16.99 -10.94
C LYS A 103 -7.75 17.34 -11.62
N LEU A 104 -7.20 16.42 -12.40
CA LEU A 104 -6.02 16.65 -13.23
C LEU A 104 -6.33 17.49 -14.49
N GLY A 105 -7.60 17.84 -14.72
CA GLY A 105 -8.02 18.70 -15.83
C GLY A 105 -8.34 17.95 -17.12
N VAL A 106 -8.46 16.61 -17.09
CA VAL A 106 -8.87 15.84 -18.27
C VAL A 106 -10.31 16.21 -18.66
N PRO A 107 -10.56 16.60 -19.93
CA PRO A 107 -11.90 16.95 -20.38
C PRO A 107 -12.89 15.79 -20.18
N ALA A 108 -14.12 16.10 -19.74
CA ALA A 108 -15.13 15.09 -19.41
C ALA A 108 -15.40 14.09 -20.55
N VAL A 109 -15.30 14.54 -21.81
CA VAL A 109 -15.44 13.70 -23.01
C VAL A 109 -14.32 12.65 -23.15
N SER A 110 -13.12 12.96 -22.67
CA SER A 110 -11.93 12.10 -22.77
C SER A 110 -11.76 11.17 -21.57
N ILE A 111 -12.40 11.45 -20.42
CA ILE A 111 -12.27 10.63 -19.20
C ILE A 111 -12.66 9.16 -19.46
N GLY A 112 -13.78 8.92 -20.14
CA GLY A 112 -14.26 7.55 -20.43
C GLY A 112 -13.24 6.72 -21.22
N PRO A 113 -12.75 7.20 -22.37
CA PRO A 113 -11.69 6.55 -23.13
C PRO A 113 -10.39 6.33 -22.34
N VAL A 114 -9.93 7.32 -21.56
CA VAL A 114 -8.72 7.19 -20.73
C VAL A 114 -8.89 6.11 -19.68
N ILE A 115 -10.04 6.06 -19.00
CA ILE A 115 -10.37 5.00 -18.05
C ILE A 115 -10.35 3.63 -18.74
N GLN A 116 -10.97 3.51 -19.90
CA GLN A 116 -11.01 2.24 -20.63
C GLN A 116 -9.61 1.74 -20.98
N ALA A 117 -8.74 2.64 -21.47
CA ALA A 117 -7.35 2.31 -21.78
C ALA A 117 -6.53 1.98 -20.52
N ALA A 118 -6.72 2.69 -19.42
CA ALA A 118 -6.01 2.41 -18.17
C ALA A 118 -6.46 1.07 -17.55
N MET A 119 -7.77 0.78 -17.60
CA MET A 119 -8.34 -0.45 -17.04
C MET A 119 -7.90 -1.71 -17.80
N SER A 120 -7.44 -1.62 -19.05
CA SER A 120 -6.85 -2.79 -19.73
C SER A 120 -5.52 -3.23 -19.14
N ASN A 121 -4.89 -2.38 -18.32
CA ASN A 121 -3.66 -2.68 -17.59
C ASN A 121 -3.94 -3.10 -16.14
N PHE A 122 -5.20 -3.24 -15.72
CA PHE A 122 -5.55 -3.62 -14.35
C PHE A 122 -6.16 -5.02 -14.27
N HIS A 123 -5.46 -5.92 -13.58
CA HIS A 123 -5.81 -7.34 -13.52
C HIS A 123 -6.09 -7.76 -12.08
N ILE A 124 -7.24 -8.39 -11.85
CA ILE A 124 -7.70 -8.76 -10.51
C ILE A 124 -7.88 -10.27 -10.44
N PHE A 125 -7.27 -10.89 -9.45
CA PHE A 125 -7.43 -12.30 -9.10
C PHE A 125 -8.10 -12.40 -7.73
N ARG A 126 -9.07 -13.31 -7.58
CA ARG A 126 -9.79 -13.56 -6.33
C ARG A 126 -9.57 -14.99 -5.84
N PRO A 127 -8.39 -15.29 -5.26
CA PRO A 127 -8.14 -16.60 -4.69
C PRO A 127 -9.02 -16.81 -3.45
N GLY A 128 -9.58 -18.01 -3.27
CA GLY A 128 -10.38 -18.39 -2.10
C GLY A 128 -9.60 -19.17 -1.03
N SER A 129 -8.29 -19.34 -1.20
CA SER A 129 -7.41 -20.00 -0.24
C SER A 129 -5.95 -19.59 -0.43
N SER A 130 -5.12 -19.83 0.58
CA SER A 130 -3.67 -19.61 0.52
C SER A 130 -2.99 -20.44 -0.57
N MET A 131 -3.43 -21.67 -0.82
CA MET A 131 -2.94 -22.50 -1.93
C MET A 131 -3.30 -21.91 -3.29
N GLN A 132 -4.54 -21.46 -3.48
CA GLN A 132 -4.96 -20.83 -4.73
C GLN A 132 -4.20 -19.52 -4.96
N LEU A 133 -3.96 -18.72 -3.91
CA LEU A 133 -3.14 -17.52 -3.98
C LEU A 133 -1.70 -17.85 -4.40
N ALA A 134 -1.05 -18.80 -3.73
CA ALA A 134 0.31 -19.22 -4.09
C ALA A 134 0.40 -19.76 -5.53
N ALA A 135 -0.57 -20.58 -5.96
CA ALA A 135 -0.62 -21.09 -7.32
C ALA A 135 -0.87 -19.98 -8.36
N SER A 136 -1.69 -18.98 -8.04
CA SER A 136 -1.93 -17.84 -8.93
C SER A 136 -0.67 -16.98 -9.11
N ILE A 137 0.08 -16.73 -8.02
CA ILE A 137 1.37 -16.03 -8.07
C ILE A 137 2.40 -16.85 -8.86
N ALA A 138 2.47 -18.16 -8.64
CA ALA A 138 3.38 -19.05 -9.35
C ALA A 138 3.17 -19.06 -10.87
N ASN A 139 1.92 -18.89 -11.32
CA ASN A 139 1.55 -18.83 -12.73
C ASN A 139 1.58 -17.40 -13.31
N LEU A 140 1.87 -16.38 -12.49
CA LEU A 140 1.89 -14.99 -12.93
C LEU A 140 2.91 -14.70 -14.04
N PRO A 141 4.12 -15.31 -14.07
CA PRO A 141 5.04 -15.17 -15.21
C PRO A 141 4.44 -15.66 -16.54
N ALA A 142 3.74 -16.80 -16.52
CA ALA A 142 3.10 -17.33 -17.71
C ALA A 142 1.94 -16.42 -18.15
N TYR A 143 1.13 -15.96 -17.20
CA TYR A 143 0.07 -14.99 -17.45
C TYR A 143 0.61 -13.68 -18.04
N HIS A 144 1.74 -13.19 -17.52
CA HIS A 144 2.41 -12.01 -18.04
C HIS A 144 2.78 -12.19 -19.53
N ALA A 145 3.41 -13.32 -19.86
CA ALA A 145 3.81 -13.63 -21.23
C ALA A 145 2.63 -13.78 -22.21
N THR A 146 1.47 -14.27 -21.76
CA THR A 146 0.33 -14.53 -22.66
C THR A 146 -0.69 -13.40 -22.71
N SER A 147 -0.94 -12.72 -21.60
CA SER A 147 -2.09 -11.82 -21.42
C SER A 147 -1.69 -10.37 -21.17
N LEU A 148 -0.42 -10.12 -20.84
CA LEU A 148 0.14 -8.80 -20.56
C LEU A 148 1.41 -8.54 -21.38
N SER A 149 1.58 -9.22 -22.52
CA SER A 149 2.82 -9.15 -23.31
C SER A 149 3.18 -7.75 -23.82
N ALA A 150 2.21 -6.83 -23.86
CA ALA A 150 2.40 -5.44 -24.28
C ALA A 150 2.72 -4.48 -23.12
N SER A 151 2.76 -4.94 -21.86
CA SER A 151 2.96 -4.08 -20.70
C SER A 151 3.71 -4.77 -19.58
N GLU A 152 4.75 -4.12 -19.07
CA GLU A 152 5.47 -4.58 -17.88
C GLU A 152 4.55 -4.53 -16.65
N ILE A 153 4.61 -5.56 -15.79
CA ILE A 153 3.94 -5.54 -14.48
C ILE A 153 4.73 -4.64 -13.53
N GLY A 154 4.21 -3.44 -13.28
CA GLY A 154 4.81 -2.46 -12.39
C GLY A 154 4.44 -2.63 -10.91
N LEU A 155 3.27 -3.21 -10.65
CA LEU A 155 2.71 -3.38 -9.30
C LEU A 155 2.06 -4.75 -9.14
N VAL A 156 2.39 -5.43 -8.04
CA VAL A 156 1.67 -6.60 -7.53
C VAL A 156 1.20 -6.32 -6.12
N ALA A 157 -0.10 -6.43 -5.87
CA ALA A 157 -0.68 -6.19 -4.56
C ALA A 157 -1.43 -7.42 -4.05
N VAL A 158 -1.33 -7.69 -2.75
CA VAL A 158 -2.15 -8.69 -2.04
C VAL A 158 -2.95 -7.97 -0.96
N ASP A 159 -4.28 -7.93 -1.15
CA ASP A 159 -5.23 -7.30 -0.22
C ASP A 159 -6.24 -8.35 0.28
N SER A 160 -6.06 -8.99 1.43
CA SER A 160 -4.96 -8.87 2.41
C SER A 160 -4.19 -10.17 2.63
N MET A 161 -2.95 -10.05 3.13
CA MET A 161 -2.14 -11.21 3.55
C MET A 161 -2.73 -11.93 4.78
N SER A 162 -3.60 -11.27 5.54
CA SER A 162 -4.18 -11.79 6.78
C SER A 162 -5.34 -12.76 6.56
N THR A 163 -6.01 -12.69 5.40
CA THR A 163 -7.32 -13.32 5.16
C THR A 163 -7.36 -14.81 5.48
N PHE A 164 -6.36 -15.58 5.05
CA PHE A 164 -6.32 -17.03 5.22
C PHE A 164 -5.56 -17.49 6.46
N TYR A 165 -4.93 -16.57 7.19
CA TYR A 165 -3.92 -16.91 8.20
C TYR A 165 -4.46 -17.76 9.35
N TRP A 166 -5.56 -17.34 9.98
CA TRP A 166 -6.09 -18.05 11.16
C TRP A 166 -6.64 -19.44 10.81
N PRO A 167 -7.42 -19.62 9.72
CA PRO A 167 -7.78 -20.95 9.24
C PRO A 167 -6.57 -21.85 8.95
N ASP A 168 -5.57 -21.33 8.24
CA ASP A 168 -4.35 -22.06 7.90
C ASP A 168 -3.57 -22.47 9.15
N ARG A 169 -3.41 -21.53 10.10
CA ARG A 169 -2.77 -21.77 11.39
C ARG A 169 -3.45 -22.91 12.14
N PHE A 170 -4.78 -22.86 12.23
CA PHE A 170 -5.57 -23.89 12.92
C PHE A 170 -5.37 -25.26 12.28
N ALA A 171 -5.40 -25.36 10.94
CA ALA A 171 -5.14 -26.60 10.22
C ALA A 171 -3.73 -27.15 10.51
N VAL A 172 -2.71 -26.28 10.53
CA VAL A 172 -1.33 -26.67 10.85
C VAL A 172 -1.21 -27.21 12.29
N GLU A 173 -1.84 -26.57 13.27
CA GLU A 173 -1.78 -27.04 14.66
C GLU A 173 -2.56 -28.36 14.87
N GLN A 174 -3.63 -28.62 14.11
CA GLN A 174 -4.28 -29.92 14.12
C GLN A 174 -3.34 -31.03 13.63
N VAL A 175 -2.67 -30.82 12.49
CA VAL A 175 -1.73 -31.80 11.93
C VAL A 175 -0.61 -32.12 12.91
N ARG A 176 -0.10 -31.13 13.64
CA ARG A 176 0.90 -31.34 14.70
C ARG A 176 0.39 -32.12 15.89
N SER A 177 -0.86 -31.87 16.29
CA SER A 177 -1.46 -32.53 17.45
C SER A 177 -1.72 -34.02 17.19
N PHE A 178 -2.01 -34.39 15.94
CA PHE A 178 -2.28 -35.78 15.55
C PHE A 178 -1.07 -36.53 14.97
N GLY A 179 -0.04 -35.83 14.47
CA GLY A 179 1.16 -36.44 13.89
C GLY A 179 2.36 -36.45 14.83
N LYS A 180 3.12 -37.55 14.88
CA LYS A 180 4.49 -37.58 15.46
C LYS A 180 5.50 -36.85 14.56
N VAL A 181 5.18 -35.65 14.08
CA VAL A 181 6.11 -34.85 13.26
C VAL A 181 7.02 -34.08 14.19
N SER A 182 8.23 -34.58 14.37
CA SER A 182 9.23 -34.02 15.31
C SER A 182 9.66 -32.61 14.92
N GLU A 183 9.66 -32.27 13.63
CA GLU A 183 9.88 -30.91 13.13
C GLU A 183 9.06 -30.64 11.85
N PRO A 184 8.14 -29.67 11.83
CA PRO A 184 7.41 -29.30 10.61
C PRO A 184 8.35 -28.58 9.64
N SER A 185 8.44 -29.07 8.39
CA SER A 185 9.14 -28.38 7.32
C SER A 185 8.53 -27.00 7.03
N SER A 186 9.31 -26.08 6.48
CA SER A 186 8.84 -24.72 6.15
C SER A 186 7.64 -24.70 5.19
N SER A 187 7.55 -25.71 4.32
CA SER A 187 6.45 -25.92 3.37
C SER A 187 5.09 -26.19 4.02
N VAL A 188 5.05 -26.55 5.31
CA VAL A 188 3.81 -26.76 6.07
C VAL A 188 3.06 -25.44 6.27
N TYR A 189 3.73 -24.30 6.25
CA TYR A 189 3.11 -22.99 6.46
C TYR A 189 2.69 -22.35 5.14
N PRO A 190 1.39 -22.16 4.87
CA PRO A 190 0.95 -21.61 3.59
C PRO A 190 1.47 -20.19 3.30
N LEU A 191 1.62 -19.35 4.33
CA LEU A 191 2.23 -18.02 4.18
C LEU A 191 3.69 -18.08 3.69
N HIS A 192 4.45 -19.09 4.10
CA HIS A 192 5.82 -19.29 3.59
C HIS A 192 5.81 -19.58 2.09
N ASN A 193 4.85 -20.41 1.63
CA ASN A 193 4.70 -20.74 0.22
C ASN A 193 4.31 -19.51 -0.61
N ILE A 194 3.38 -18.68 -0.10
CA ILE A 194 3.01 -17.40 -0.73
C ILE A 194 4.23 -16.47 -0.83
N ALA A 195 4.95 -16.28 0.27
CA ALA A 195 6.16 -15.46 0.30
C ALA A 195 7.23 -15.99 -0.67
N THR A 196 7.39 -17.31 -0.78
CA THR A 196 8.33 -17.94 -1.72
C THR A 196 7.95 -17.65 -3.17
N MET A 197 6.65 -17.74 -3.52
CA MET A 197 6.21 -17.46 -4.89
C MET A 197 6.32 -15.97 -5.22
N LEU A 198 6.02 -15.09 -4.26
CA LEU A 198 6.23 -13.65 -4.40
C LEU A 198 7.71 -13.31 -4.59
N GLU A 199 8.62 -13.94 -3.83
CA GLU A 199 10.06 -13.75 -3.97
C GLU A 199 10.54 -14.15 -5.37
N ARG A 200 10.10 -15.30 -5.89
CA ARG A 200 10.49 -15.75 -7.23
C ARG A 200 10.00 -14.80 -8.32
N PHE A 201 8.77 -14.31 -8.17
CA PHE A 201 8.23 -13.29 -9.07
C PHE A 201 9.00 -11.97 -8.94
N HIS A 202 9.32 -11.57 -7.71
CA HIS A 202 10.10 -10.38 -7.42
C HIS A 202 11.47 -10.39 -8.07
N VAL A 203 12.23 -11.48 -7.93
CA VAL A 203 13.56 -11.63 -8.55
C VAL A 203 13.51 -11.61 -10.08
N SER A 204 12.44 -12.13 -10.68
CA SER A 204 12.32 -12.23 -12.15
C SER A 204 11.74 -10.98 -12.81
N HIS A 205 10.85 -10.24 -12.14
CA HIS A 205 10.09 -9.13 -12.74
C HIS A 205 10.33 -7.77 -12.07
N ASN A 206 10.91 -7.75 -10.86
CA ASN A 206 11.20 -6.54 -10.09
C ASN A 206 10.01 -5.54 -9.95
N PRO A 207 8.75 -5.98 -9.71
CA PRO A 207 7.63 -5.06 -9.50
C PRO A 207 7.74 -4.39 -8.13
N LEU A 208 6.99 -3.31 -7.92
CA LEU A 208 6.59 -2.89 -6.58
C LEU A 208 5.62 -3.94 -6.02
N ILE A 209 5.90 -4.48 -4.83
CA ILE A 209 5.00 -5.41 -4.12
C ILE A 209 4.37 -4.70 -2.93
N ILE A 210 3.05 -4.70 -2.86
CA ILE A 210 2.31 -4.16 -1.71
C ILE A 210 1.52 -5.27 -1.03
N LEU A 211 1.74 -5.43 0.28
CA LEU A 211 1.07 -6.41 1.11
C LEU A 211 0.23 -5.68 2.16
N THR A 212 -1.09 -5.79 2.10
CA THR A 212 -1.91 -5.25 3.19
C THR A 212 -2.02 -6.29 4.32
N ASN A 213 -2.03 -5.81 5.55
CA ASN A 213 -2.09 -6.63 6.74
C ASN A 213 -2.97 -5.96 7.81
N TRP A 214 -3.63 -6.77 8.62
CA TRP A 214 -4.41 -6.28 9.75
C TRP A 214 -3.50 -5.80 10.89
N GLY A 215 -3.79 -4.61 11.42
CA GLY A 215 -3.20 -4.06 12.63
C GLY A 215 -4.05 -4.44 13.83
N LEU A 216 -3.75 -5.58 14.47
CA LEU A 216 -4.56 -6.11 15.57
C LEU A 216 -4.12 -5.60 16.95
N ASN A 217 -2.80 -5.53 17.19
CA ASN A 217 -2.25 -5.22 18.50
C ASN A 217 -1.27 -4.05 18.38
N LEU A 218 -1.65 -2.86 18.83
CA LEU A 218 -0.75 -1.70 18.85
C LEU A 218 0.37 -1.92 19.88
N GLU A 219 1.60 -1.53 19.55
CA GLU A 219 2.70 -1.55 20.52
C GLU A 219 2.58 -0.37 21.52
N PRO A 220 2.73 -0.59 22.84
CA PRO A 220 2.53 0.47 23.83
C PRO A 220 3.46 1.68 23.70
N SER A 221 4.68 1.47 23.20
CA SER A 221 5.76 2.47 23.12
C SER A 221 6.11 2.87 21.68
N SER A 222 5.29 2.46 20.71
CA SER A 222 5.63 2.51 19.29
C SER A 222 4.35 2.72 18.48
N PRO A 223 4.37 3.57 17.44
CA PRO A 223 3.16 3.80 16.64
C PRO A 223 2.82 2.62 15.71
N PHE A 224 3.56 1.51 15.80
CA PHE A 224 3.44 0.33 14.96
C PHE A 224 2.64 -0.78 15.64
N TYR A 225 2.11 -1.70 14.83
CA TYR A 225 1.38 -2.86 15.32
C TYR A 225 2.32 -4.08 15.44
N LYS A 226 2.08 -4.93 16.43
CA LYS A 226 2.77 -6.22 16.55
C LYS A 226 2.40 -7.12 15.37
N GLN A 227 3.41 -7.78 14.79
CA GLN A 227 3.20 -8.75 13.73
C GLN A 227 2.49 -10.00 14.30
N HIS A 228 1.36 -10.36 13.70
CA HIS A 228 0.57 -11.53 14.09
C HIS A 228 0.70 -12.70 13.10
N LEU A 229 1.15 -12.42 11.88
CA LEU A 229 1.39 -13.40 10.84
C LEU A 229 2.70 -14.15 11.09
N TYR A 230 2.68 -15.48 10.92
CA TYR A 230 3.86 -16.32 11.07
C TYR A 230 3.88 -17.51 10.10
N PRO A 231 5.00 -17.75 9.38
CA PRO A 231 6.11 -16.82 9.18
C PRO A 231 5.65 -15.63 8.33
N PHE A 232 6.26 -14.46 8.52
CA PHE A 232 5.97 -13.27 7.72
C PHE A 232 7.28 -12.54 7.38
N PRO A 233 7.40 -11.94 6.18
CA PRO A 233 8.51 -11.05 5.84
C PRO A 233 8.50 -9.87 6.81
N SER A 234 9.30 -9.87 7.87
CA SER A 234 9.43 -8.69 8.72
C SER A 234 10.87 -8.50 9.13
N ASN A 235 11.45 -7.40 8.65
CA ASN A 235 12.79 -6.93 9.02
C ASN A 235 12.76 -6.02 10.25
N PHE A 236 11.55 -5.69 10.75
CA PHE A 236 11.32 -4.62 11.72
C PHE A 236 10.98 -5.13 13.12
N THR A 237 11.29 -6.39 13.44
CA THR A 237 10.98 -6.96 14.75
C THR A 237 11.78 -6.26 15.85
N THR A 238 11.07 -5.53 16.70
CA THR A 238 11.46 -5.21 18.08
C THR A 238 11.68 -6.51 18.83
N GLU A 239 12.75 -6.58 19.64
CA GLU A 239 13.27 -7.79 20.30
C GLU A 239 12.28 -8.51 21.25
N ASP A 240 11.08 -7.98 21.49
CA ASP A 240 10.07 -8.55 22.37
C ASP A 240 8.99 -9.31 21.60
N ARG A 241 9.33 -10.52 21.16
CA ARG A 241 8.31 -11.51 20.80
C ARG A 241 7.35 -11.73 21.98
N PRO A 242 6.02 -11.81 21.76
CA PRO A 242 5.11 -12.27 22.79
C PRO A 242 5.57 -13.64 23.30
N SER A 243 5.54 -13.83 24.62
CA SER A 243 6.08 -15.00 25.32
C SER A 243 5.49 -16.35 24.86
N MET A 244 4.45 -16.36 24.03
CA MET A 244 3.93 -17.58 23.40
C MET A 244 4.89 -18.20 22.36
N ALA A 245 5.81 -17.44 21.77
CA ALA A 245 6.90 -18.01 20.97
C ALA A 245 7.94 -18.76 21.83
N LYS A 246 7.93 -18.57 23.16
CA LYS A 246 8.78 -19.35 24.09
C LYS A 246 8.26 -20.78 24.31
N PHE A 247 7.07 -21.12 23.82
CA PHE A 247 6.51 -22.48 23.87
C PHE A 247 6.75 -23.32 22.60
N SER A 248 7.36 -22.74 21.56
CA SER A 248 7.79 -23.47 20.37
C SER A 248 9.31 -23.63 20.42
N SER A 249 9.78 -24.86 20.62
CA SER A 249 11.21 -25.24 20.68
C SER A 249 12.01 -24.99 19.41
N ASN A 250 11.37 -24.57 18.32
CA ASN A 250 12.00 -24.49 17.00
C ASN A 250 12.50 -23.08 16.68
N PRO A 251 13.69 -22.93 16.06
CA PRO A 251 14.23 -21.64 15.65
C PRO A 251 13.28 -20.94 14.66
N PRO A 252 13.33 -19.61 14.58
CA PRO A 252 12.44 -18.87 13.70
C PRO A 252 12.67 -19.21 12.24
N LEU A 253 11.59 -19.58 11.55
CA LEU A 253 11.63 -19.83 10.13
C LEU A 253 11.80 -18.50 9.38
N ALA A 254 12.90 -18.37 8.64
CA ALA A 254 13.15 -17.19 7.82
C ALA A 254 12.10 -17.07 6.70
N SER A 255 11.61 -15.85 6.49
CA SER A 255 10.80 -15.54 5.31
C SER A 255 11.71 -15.39 4.10
N PRO A 256 11.36 -16.00 2.94
CA PRO A 256 12.14 -15.84 1.71
C PRO A 256 12.01 -14.43 1.14
N LEU A 257 10.86 -13.78 1.33
CA LEU A 257 10.64 -12.38 0.97
C LEU A 257 11.09 -11.47 2.11
N SER A 258 11.67 -10.32 1.78
CA SER A 258 12.13 -9.30 2.74
C SER A 258 11.43 -7.96 2.45
N LEU A 259 10.93 -7.29 3.48
CA LEU A 259 10.31 -5.96 3.33
C LEU A 259 11.38 -4.89 3.14
N THR A 260 11.14 -3.94 2.26
CA THR A 260 11.92 -2.70 2.16
C THR A 260 11.29 -1.57 2.98
N ALA A 261 9.97 -1.60 3.18
CA ALA A 261 9.26 -0.63 4.01
C ALA A 261 8.04 -1.22 4.71
N HIS A 262 7.65 -0.57 5.80
CA HIS A 262 6.41 -0.80 6.53
C HIS A 262 5.72 0.54 6.77
N ILE A 263 4.48 0.67 6.29
CA ILE A 263 3.61 1.80 6.54
C ILE A 263 2.51 1.41 7.53
N THR A 264 2.46 2.11 8.66
CA THR A 264 1.34 2.00 9.60
C THR A 264 0.32 3.12 9.34
N PHE A 265 -0.94 2.72 9.23
CA PHE A 265 -2.10 3.59 9.06
C PHE A 265 -2.78 3.80 10.41
N THR A 266 -2.84 5.06 10.85
CA THR A 266 -3.57 5.41 12.07
C THR A 266 -5.09 5.42 11.82
N PRO A 267 -5.93 5.30 12.88
CA PRO A 267 -7.37 5.46 12.72
C PRO A 267 -7.74 6.79 12.08
N ALA A 268 -8.69 6.75 11.14
CA ALA A 268 -9.13 7.92 10.38
C ALA A 268 -9.72 9.02 11.27
N ARG A 269 -9.30 10.27 11.05
CA ARG A 269 -9.91 11.44 11.67
C ARG A 269 -10.91 12.07 10.70
N HIS A 270 -12.19 11.91 10.97
CA HIS A 270 -13.25 12.48 10.15
C HIS A 270 -13.37 13.99 10.38
N ARG A 271 -13.35 14.76 9.31
CA ARG A 271 -13.52 16.21 9.30
C ARG A 271 -14.64 16.62 8.35
N GLN A 272 -15.24 17.76 8.67
CA GLN A 272 -16.20 18.44 7.82
C GLN A 272 -15.69 19.86 7.62
N THR A 273 -15.46 20.27 6.38
CA THR A 273 -15.25 21.69 6.07
C THR A 273 -16.60 22.34 5.86
N GLY A 274 -16.96 23.29 6.72
CA GLY A 274 -18.12 24.15 6.52
C GLY A 274 -17.95 25.03 5.27
N PRO A 275 -19.04 25.55 4.69
CA PRO A 275 -18.99 26.36 3.48
C PRO A 275 -18.19 27.64 3.73
N LEU A 276 -17.11 27.83 2.95
CA LEU A 276 -16.35 29.09 2.89
C LEU A 276 -17.11 30.18 2.10
N SER A 277 -18.14 29.79 1.33
CA SER A 277 -19.06 30.64 0.58
C SER A 277 -20.37 29.87 0.29
N SER A 278 -21.44 30.56 -0.13
CA SER A 278 -22.75 29.95 -0.46
C SER A 278 -22.70 28.89 -1.56
N ASP A 279 -21.63 28.86 -2.35
CA ASP A 279 -21.53 28.07 -3.58
C ASP A 279 -20.59 26.86 -3.46
N GLN A 280 -19.96 26.62 -2.30
CA GLN A 280 -19.13 25.44 -2.08
C GLN A 280 -19.88 24.36 -1.29
N PRO A 281 -20.02 23.13 -1.83
CA PRO A 281 -20.64 22.03 -1.11
C PRO A 281 -19.80 21.62 0.11
N THR A 282 -20.48 21.21 1.17
CA THR A 282 -19.87 20.59 2.35
C THR A 282 -19.19 19.29 1.93
N GLU A 283 -17.86 19.28 1.91
CA GLU A 283 -17.08 18.07 1.63
C GLU A 283 -16.78 17.33 2.94
N ASN A 284 -17.28 16.10 3.07
CA ASN A 284 -16.89 15.18 4.14
C ASN A 284 -15.61 14.46 3.71
N PHE A 285 -14.59 14.50 4.56
CA PHE A 285 -13.34 13.79 4.30
C PHE A 285 -12.75 13.20 5.57
N ALA A 286 -11.90 12.21 5.39
CA ALA A 286 -11.08 11.64 6.45
C ALA A 286 -9.61 11.98 6.19
N GLU A 287 -8.91 12.44 7.22
CA GLU A 287 -7.45 12.53 7.21
C GLU A 287 -6.87 11.33 7.95
N ILE A 288 -5.90 10.69 7.33
CA ILE A 288 -5.22 9.52 7.88
C ILE A 288 -3.74 9.82 7.94
N GLU A 289 -3.19 9.87 9.15
CA GLU A 289 -1.74 9.95 9.33
C GLU A 289 -1.13 8.58 9.07
N CYS A 290 -0.16 8.55 8.16
CA CYS A 290 0.61 7.38 7.80
C CYS A 290 2.06 7.55 8.23
N ILE A 291 2.60 6.52 8.86
CA ILE A 291 3.97 6.49 9.36
C ILE A 291 4.71 5.42 8.59
N CYS A 292 5.67 5.82 7.76
CA CYS A 292 6.48 4.92 6.94
C CYS A 292 7.85 4.71 7.58
N ARG A 293 8.19 3.45 7.81
CA ARG A 293 9.51 3.00 8.25
C ARG A 293 10.16 2.24 7.11
N PHE A 294 11.30 2.74 6.63
CA PHE A 294 12.14 2.06 5.65
C PHE A 294 13.22 1.23 6.34
N VAL A 295 13.73 0.21 5.66
CA VAL A 295 14.93 -0.53 6.12
C VAL A 295 16.19 0.30 5.95
N ASP A 296 16.29 1.05 4.85
CA ASP A 296 17.51 1.73 4.38
C ASP A 296 17.44 3.26 4.45
N ARG A 297 16.30 3.84 4.88
CA ARG A 297 16.06 5.29 4.91
C ARG A 297 15.44 5.74 6.22
N ALA A 298 15.50 7.05 6.48
CA ALA A 298 14.85 7.66 7.62
C ALA A 298 13.33 7.45 7.58
N GLN A 299 12.73 7.27 8.75
CA GLN A 299 11.28 7.22 8.90
C GLN A 299 10.66 8.53 8.40
N CYS A 300 9.56 8.45 7.64
CA CYS A 300 8.79 9.61 7.20
C CYS A 300 7.33 9.50 7.64
N ARG A 301 6.65 10.65 7.63
CA ARG A 301 5.21 10.74 7.89
C ARG A 301 4.56 11.48 6.73
N PHE A 302 3.38 11.06 6.36
CA PHE A 302 2.55 11.74 5.38
C PHE A 302 1.08 11.59 5.75
N ILE A 303 0.22 12.42 5.19
CA ILE A 303 -1.21 12.37 5.45
C ILE A 303 -1.93 12.05 4.15
N ILE A 304 -2.90 11.13 4.24
CA ILE A 304 -3.82 10.83 3.15
C ILE A 304 -5.14 11.52 3.46
N LYS A 305 -5.65 12.29 2.50
CA LYS A 305 -7.03 12.78 2.50
C LYS A 305 -7.88 11.79 1.69
N LEU A 306 -8.91 11.25 2.34
CA LEU A 306 -9.90 10.37 1.72
C LEU A 306 -11.24 11.07 1.65
N THR A 307 -11.86 11.04 0.48
CA THR A 307 -13.26 11.45 0.30
C THR A 307 -14.08 10.26 -0.23
N SER A 308 -15.38 10.46 -0.49
CA SER A 308 -16.18 9.44 -1.16
C SER A 308 -15.67 9.11 -2.57
N GLU A 309 -14.99 10.05 -3.22
CA GLU A 309 -14.65 10.02 -4.64
C GLU A 309 -13.16 10.16 -4.92
N ASP A 310 -12.31 10.40 -3.93
CA ASP A 310 -10.88 10.63 -4.18
C ASP A 310 -9.99 10.20 -3.00
N VAL A 311 -8.73 9.97 -3.35
CA VAL A 311 -7.64 9.66 -2.43
C VAL A 311 -6.44 10.51 -2.85
N SER A 312 -5.98 11.39 -1.97
CA SER A 312 -4.86 12.28 -2.25
C SER A 312 -3.87 12.37 -1.10
N LEU A 313 -2.60 12.61 -1.44
CA LEU A 313 -1.54 12.94 -0.50
C LEU A 313 -1.57 14.46 -0.24
N ILE A 314 -1.55 14.85 1.04
CA ILE A 314 -1.56 16.25 1.49
C ILE A 314 -0.36 16.58 2.36
#